data_AF-A0A9D6SIG0-F1
#
_entry.id   AF-A0A9D6SIG0-F1
#
_cell.length_a   1.000
_cell.length_b   1.000
_cell.length_c   1.000
_cell.angle_alpha   90.00
_cell.angle_beta   90.00
_cell.angle_gamma   90.00
#
_symmetry.space_group_name_H-M   'P 1'
#
loop_
_entity.id
_entity.type
_entity.pdbx_description
1 polymer ?
#
loop_
_entity_poly.entity_id
_entity_poly.type
_entity_poly.pdbx_seq_one_letter_code
_entity_poly.pdbx_strand_id
1 'polypeptide(L)'
;MSEPHQPPAPTSDSTPSKGITEDEAPHRIAKLKLEQQQLRFQLSFWGRLLEYLKAATGIAAIGGLLFAFVSSNRQLKQISVSRDEERFDRAVSRLGSDNPAERLSGVSGLHLFLEPAQTSRQRATLLFLVNAIAIEKDMTVRGAILDTFSSVAQFRVPKQVLNEILATARDRNRGILGVLQSRFRERLQEDDKVLFEKGNDEAWLGKLSEVDLAPLRATAATMAALIRNGAYVEDLRGIYCVSCDFSSDSRVVDLSGAKFDRSYVRQAKFTNVKLENASFDGAYLMHTDFSNANLSKAKLTCPPLLDPPVQTILMQKALWGAYGPIFECADLSDADFTGSVLFGFYWTDINGAGYFPRFYGANLRGTNLKSFQLFTAVPQRVAQTHGSELHDDVLGIQFQQSGGYDILVKGWKENDYVIRTYRIGESFKFTRPIPREMWPSIFAGLNSLASAKNLSDAQMPDGLRQFLDSNKAAFSHPVISTTCPAKPEH
;
A
#
# COMPACT_ATOMS: atom_id res chain seq x y z
N MET A 1 63.68 -25.90 -39.10
CA MET A 1 65.02 -25.76 -38.48
C MET A 1 65.06 -24.33 -37.96
N SER A 2 64.42 -24.05 -36.81
CA SER A 2 64.95 -24.25 -35.44
C SER A 2 66.24 -23.44 -35.31
N GLU A 3 66.36 -22.37 -34.51
CA GLU A 3 65.91 -22.12 -33.13
C GLU A 3 66.36 -20.66 -32.77
N PRO A 4 66.27 -20.15 -31.52
CA PRO A 4 65.12 -19.60 -30.80
C PRO A 4 65.28 -18.09 -30.45
N HIS A 5 64.18 -17.32 -30.34
CA HIS A 5 64.24 -15.97 -29.77
C HIS A 5 63.65 -15.93 -28.35
N GLN A 6 64.55 -15.85 -27.36
CA GLN A 6 64.28 -15.35 -26.01
C GLN A 6 64.00 -13.84 -26.04
N PRO A 7 63.13 -13.33 -25.15
CA PRO A 7 62.73 -11.92 -25.15
C PRO A 7 63.71 -11.05 -24.35
N PRO A 8 64.07 -9.84 -24.83
CA PRO A 8 64.72 -8.85 -23.98
C PRO A 8 63.70 -8.02 -23.22
N ALA A 9 64.06 -7.75 -21.97
CA ALA A 9 63.39 -6.96 -20.96
C ALA A 9 63.27 -5.45 -21.35
N PRO A 10 62.49 -4.66 -20.59
CA PRO A 10 61.92 -3.40 -21.04
C PRO A 10 62.98 -2.29 -21.10
N THR A 11 62.93 -1.48 -22.17
CA THR A 11 63.67 -0.22 -22.24
C THR A 11 63.12 0.74 -21.20
N SER A 12 63.97 1.07 -20.23
CA SER A 12 63.83 2.16 -19.29
C SER A 12 63.84 3.49 -20.05
N ASP A 13 62.65 4.02 -20.35
CA ASP A 13 62.53 5.41 -20.76
C ASP A 13 62.52 6.26 -19.48
N SER A 14 63.71 6.64 -19.05
CA SER A 14 63.94 7.56 -17.94
C SER A 14 63.62 8.99 -18.39
N THR A 15 62.33 9.32 -18.49
CA THR A 15 61.91 10.71 -18.32
C THR A 15 61.91 11.05 -16.83
N PRO A 16 62.45 12.22 -16.42
CA PRO A 16 62.63 12.54 -15.02
C PRO A 16 61.30 12.54 -14.30
N SER A 17 61.28 11.91 -13.12
CA SER A 17 60.29 12.16 -12.07
C SER A 17 60.12 13.67 -11.92
N LYS A 18 59.06 14.23 -12.52
CA LYS A 18 58.51 15.50 -12.03
C LYS A 18 58.00 15.20 -10.64
N GLY A 19 58.85 15.52 -9.66
CA GLY A 19 58.50 15.53 -8.26
C GLY A 19 57.18 16.27 -8.11
N ILE A 20 56.28 15.63 -7.38
CA ILE A 20 55.00 16.18 -6.96
C ILE A 20 55.35 17.47 -6.20
N THR A 21 54.94 18.62 -6.74
CA THR A 21 55.02 19.88 -5.99
C THR A 21 54.12 19.76 -4.77
N GLU A 22 54.58 20.21 -3.61
CA GLU A 22 53.85 20.15 -2.32
C GLU A 22 52.45 20.79 -2.37
N ASP A 23 52.15 21.59 -3.40
CA ASP A 23 50.83 22.19 -3.65
C ASP A 23 49.84 21.30 -4.44
N GLU A 24 50.27 20.23 -5.12
CA GLU A 24 49.36 19.35 -5.88
C GLU A 24 48.90 18.11 -5.10
N ALA A 25 49.64 17.73 -4.05
CA ALA A 25 49.30 16.61 -3.18
C ALA A 25 47.97 16.80 -2.42
N PRO A 26 47.63 17.98 -1.87
CA PRO A 26 46.35 18.20 -1.19
C PRO A 26 45.16 18.08 -2.16
N HIS A 27 45.30 18.59 -3.38
CA HIS A 27 44.24 18.58 -4.39
C HIS A 27 43.98 17.20 -4.98
N ARG A 28 45.03 16.39 -5.22
CA ARG A 28 44.86 14.99 -5.65
C ARG A 28 44.37 14.10 -4.52
N ILE A 29 44.82 14.31 -3.28
CA ILE A 29 44.29 13.59 -2.11
C ILE A 29 42.83 13.98 -1.85
N ALA A 30 42.46 15.25 -2.02
CA ALA A 30 41.07 15.71 -1.94
C ALA A 30 40.21 15.11 -3.06
N LYS A 31 40.71 15.07 -4.31
CA LYS A 31 40.03 14.44 -5.44
C LYS A 31 39.87 12.93 -5.25
N LEU A 32 40.90 12.23 -4.80
CA LEU A 32 40.86 10.79 -4.51
C LEU A 32 39.98 10.47 -3.29
N LYS A 33 39.90 11.35 -2.28
CA LYS A 33 38.93 11.26 -1.18
C LYS A 33 37.50 11.52 -1.66
N LEU A 34 37.30 12.44 -2.61
CA LEU A 34 36.01 12.73 -3.23
C LEU A 34 35.55 11.55 -4.12
N GLU A 35 36.47 10.97 -4.91
CA GLU A 35 36.23 9.77 -5.72
C GLU A 35 36.01 8.54 -4.84
N GLN A 36 36.73 8.37 -3.72
CA GLN A 36 36.44 7.32 -2.73
C GLN A 36 35.10 7.53 -2.00
N GLN A 37 34.73 8.77 -1.67
CA GLN A 37 33.42 9.08 -1.09
C GLN A 37 32.30 8.84 -2.11
N GLN A 38 32.49 9.18 -3.39
CA GLN A 38 31.54 8.91 -4.47
C GLN A 38 31.43 7.41 -4.76
N LEU A 39 32.52 6.66 -4.78
CA LEU A 39 32.53 5.20 -4.96
C LEU A 39 31.94 4.47 -3.75
N ARG A 40 32.23 4.92 -2.51
CA ARG A 40 31.59 4.39 -1.29
C ARG A 40 30.09 4.73 -1.22
N PHE A 41 29.69 5.88 -1.73
CA PHE A 41 28.28 6.26 -1.86
C PHE A 41 27.56 5.43 -2.93
N GLN A 42 28.20 5.18 -4.08
CA GLN A 42 27.72 4.29 -5.14
C GLN A 42 27.59 2.82 -4.68
N LEU A 43 28.50 2.36 -3.83
CA LEU A 43 28.46 1.01 -3.24
C LEU A 43 27.52 0.93 -2.02
N SER A 44 27.18 2.06 -1.40
CA SER A 44 26.20 2.13 -0.30
C SER A 44 24.77 1.91 -0.78
N PHE A 45 23.91 1.52 0.15
CA PHE A 45 22.46 1.39 0.02
C PHE A 45 21.80 2.54 -0.77
N TRP A 46 22.31 3.76 -0.65
CA TRP A 46 21.76 4.96 -1.30
C TRP A 46 22.20 5.10 -2.76
N GLY A 47 23.40 4.68 -3.13
CA GLY A 47 23.87 4.72 -4.52
C GLY A 47 23.10 3.78 -5.44
N ARG A 48 22.77 2.57 -4.95
CA ARG A 48 21.93 1.60 -5.68
C ARG A 48 20.46 2.02 -5.75
N LEU A 49 19.93 2.65 -4.69
CA LEU A 49 18.59 3.25 -4.70
C LEU A 49 18.51 4.42 -5.71
N LEU A 50 19.56 5.24 -5.79
CA LEU A 50 19.66 6.33 -6.76
C LEU A 50 19.85 5.81 -8.19
N GLU A 51 20.60 4.73 -8.43
CA GLU A 51 20.69 4.08 -9.76
C GLU A 51 19.34 3.46 -10.19
N TYR A 52 18.58 2.85 -9.28
CA TYR A 52 17.21 2.40 -9.57
C TYR A 52 16.25 3.58 -9.80
N LEU A 53 16.37 4.68 -9.05
CA LEU A 53 15.63 5.93 -9.27
C LEU A 53 16.12 6.70 -10.52
N LYS A 54 17.32 6.44 -11.03
CA LYS A 54 17.81 6.93 -12.33
C LYS A 54 17.27 6.07 -13.48
N ALA A 55 17.20 4.76 -13.30
CA ALA A 55 16.54 3.83 -14.24
C ALA A 55 15.02 4.09 -14.33
N ALA A 56 14.41 4.61 -13.26
CA ALA A 56 13.06 5.16 -13.21
C ALA A 56 13.07 6.72 -13.13
N THR A 57 13.67 7.35 -14.15
CA THR A 57 13.50 8.76 -14.54
C THR A 57 13.33 9.78 -13.39
N GLY A 58 14.25 9.81 -12.42
CA GLY A 58 14.15 10.72 -11.27
C GLY A 58 15.15 11.87 -11.27
N ILE A 59 16.44 11.57 -11.25
CA ILE A 59 17.45 12.62 -11.00
C ILE A 59 17.89 13.31 -12.29
N ALA A 60 18.01 12.52 -13.37
CA ALA A 60 18.13 13.07 -14.72
C ALA A 60 16.85 13.82 -15.14
N ALA A 61 15.68 13.47 -14.56
CA ALA A 61 14.43 14.17 -14.81
C ALA A 61 14.33 15.47 -14.01
N ILE A 62 14.87 15.57 -12.79
CA ILE A 62 14.94 16.86 -12.07
C ILE A 62 15.90 17.82 -12.79
N GLY A 63 17.08 17.35 -13.21
CA GLY A 63 18.01 18.12 -14.03
C GLY A 63 17.47 18.42 -15.44
N GLY A 64 16.73 17.48 -16.04
CA GLY A 64 16.08 17.63 -17.34
C GLY A 64 14.81 18.48 -17.31
N LEU A 65 14.07 18.51 -16.20
CA LEU A 65 12.94 19.41 -15.94
C LEU A 65 13.45 20.82 -15.66
N LEU A 66 14.53 20.96 -14.89
CA LEU A 66 15.29 22.22 -14.77
C LEU A 66 15.72 22.70 -16.16
N PHE A 67 16.33 21.84 -16.97
CA PHE A 67 16.80 22.20 -18.31
C PHE A 67 15.65 22.53 -19.29
N ALA A 68 14.54 21.78 -19.26
CA ALA A 68 13.37 21.99 -20.11
C ALA A 68 12.55 23.23 -19.70
N PHE A 69 12.45 23.52 -18.39
CA PHE A 69 11.81 24.72 -17.87
C PHE A 69 12.64 25.97 -18.20
N VAL A 70 13.96 25.91 -17.99
CA VAL A 70 14.90 26.98 -18.35
C VAL A 70 14.91 27.22 -19.87
N SER A 71 14.83 26.17 -20.69
CA SER A 71 14.80 26.33 -22.15
C SER A 71 13.46 26.88 -22.67
N SER A 72 12.34 26.52 -22.05
CA SER A 72 11.00 26.98 -22.44
C SER A 72 10.71 28.44 -22.06
N ASN A 73 11.35 28.99 -21.01
CA ASN A 73 11.13 30.37 -20.54
C ASN A 73 12.09 31.42 -21.12
N ARG A 74 13.17 31.00 -21.80
CA ARG A 74 14.12 31.94 -22.44
C ARG A 74 13.51 32.82 -23.54
N GLN A 75 12.28 32.55 -23.99
CA GLN A 75 11.67 33.28 -25.10
C GLN A 75 10.83 34.51 -24.72
N LEU A 76 10.48 34.81 -23.46
CA LEU A 76 9.65 36.00 -23.18
C LEU A 76 9.98 36.73 -21.85
N LYS A 77 10.39 38.00 -22.01
CA LYS A 77 10.40 39.15 -21.07
C LYS A 77 11.54 39.25 -20.04
N GLN A 78 12.54 40.07 -20.38
CA GLN A 78 13.69 40.39 -19.56
C GLN A 78 13.39 41.53 -18.55
N ILE A 79 13.88 41.37 -17.32
CA ILE A 79 14.08 42.33 -16.20
C ILE A 79 13.28 42.02 -14.91
N SER A 80 11.97 41.73 -14.93
CA SER A 80 11.27 41.28 -13.69
C SER A 80 11.29 39.76 -13.49
N VAL A 81 11.34 39.01 -14.59
CA VAL A 81 11.34 37.55 -14.62
C VAL A 81 12.61 36.96 -13.98
N SER A 82 13.76 37.63 -14.11
CA SER A 82 15.05 37.12 -13.61
C SER A 82 15.13 37.02 -12.09
N ARG A 83 14.53 37.97 -11.34
CA ARG A 83 14.61 37.97 -9.87
C ARG A 83 13.72 36.90 -9.23
N ASP A 84 12.53 36.67 -9.80
CA ASP A 84 11.65 35.60 -9.36
C ASP A 84 12.21 34.22 -9.73
N GLU A 85 12.79 34.09 -10.93
CA GLU A 85 13.47 32.87 -11.37
C GLU A 85 14.68 32.56 -10.47
N GLU A 86 15.50 33.54 -10.15
CA GLU A 86 16.61 33.39 -9.20
C GLU A 86 16.13 33.03 -7.78
N ARG A 87 14.98 33.55 -7.33
CA ARG A 87 14.36 33.16 -6.05
C ARG A 87 13.88 31.71 -6.08
N PHE A 88 13.25 31.29 -7.17
CA PHE A 88 12.79 29.93 -7.38
C PHE A 88 13.97 28.96 -7.39
N ASP A 89 15.00 29.25 -8.18
CA ASP A 89 16.22 28.44 -8.29
C ASP A 89 16.95 28.34 -6.94
N ARG A 90 17.03 29.43 -6.18
CA ARG A 90 17.56 29.39 -4.80
C ARG A 90 16.73 28.50 -3.89
N ALA A 91 15.41 28.55 -3.98
CA ALA A 91 14.54 27.71 -3.16
C ALA A 91 14.70 26.23 -3.50
N VAL A 92 14.78 25.89 -4.80
CA VAL A 92 15.08 24.53 -5.27
C VAL A 92 16.47 24.07 -4.83
N SER A 93 17.50 24.93 -4.97
CA SER A 93 18.86 24.61 -4.54
C SER A 93 18.94 24.36 -3.04
N ARG A 94 18.22 25.15 -2.23
CA ARG A 94 18.12 24.95 -0.77
C ARG A 94 17.42 23.64 -0.43
N LEU A 95 16.37 23.28 -1.15
CA LEU A 95 15.68 22.00 -1.00
C LEU A 95 16.60 20.80 -1.27
N GLY A 96 17.63 20.98 -2.10
CA GLY A 96 18.67 19.97 -2.38
C GLY A 96 19.84 19.94 -1.39
N SER A 97 19.85 20.78 -0.34
CA SER A 97 20.97 20.86 0.62
C SER A 97 21.03 19.65 1.55
N ASP A 98 22.24 19.28 1.99
CA ASP A 98 22.43 18.27 3.04
C ASP A 98 21.94 18.76 4.42
N ASN A 99 21.81 20.08 4.61
CA ASN A 99 21.34 20.69 5.86
C ASN A 99 19.79 20.76 5.92
N PRO A 100 19.14 20.09 6.90
CA PRO A 100 17.67 20.14 7.05
C PRO A 100 17.09 21.54 7.20
N ALA A 101 17.78 22.47 7.89
CA ALA A 101 17.30 23.84 8.07
C ALA A 101 17.27 24.61 6.74
N GLU A 102 18.25 24.37 5.87
CA GLU A 102 18.25 24.94 4.52
C GLU A 102 17.14 24.33 3.66
N ARG A 103 16.94 23.00 3.72
CA ARG A 103 15.84 22.36 3.01
C ARG A 103 14.48 22.89 3.42
N LEU A 104 14.26 23.07 4.73
CA LEU A 104 13.04 23.69 5.25
C LEU A 104 12.84 25.11 4.70
N SER A 105 13.89 25.93 4.66
CA SER A 105 13.84 27.24 4.01
C SER A 105 13.52 27.14 2.52
N GLY A 106 14.02 26.11 1.84
CA GLY A 106 13.69 25.79 0.44
C GLY A 106 12.21 25.49 0.25
N VAL A 107 11.61 24.66 1.11
CA VAL A 107 10.16 24.37 1.11
C VAL A 107 9.35 25.65 1.27
N SER A 108 9.67 26.48 2.28
CA SER A 108 8.97 27.75 2.50
C SER A 108 9.14 28.73 1.34
N GLY A 109 10.32 28.77 0.71
CA GLY A 109 10.56 29.59 -0.48
C GLY A 109 9.74 29.14 -1.69
N LEU A 110 9.63 27.82 -1.90
CA LEU A 110 8.84 27.23 -2.98
C LEU A 110 7.34 27.46 -2.81
N HIS A 111 6.85 27.47 -1.56
CA HIS A 111 5.45 27.70 -1.24
C HIS A 111 4.93 29.06 -1.78
N LEU A 112 5.78 30.08 -1.86
CA LEU A 112 5.44 31.40 -2.42
C LEU A 112 5.07 31.34 -3.92
N PHE A 113 5.48 30.29 -4.62
CA PHE A 113 5.21 30.12 -6.05
C PHE A 113 3.94 29.31 -6.33
N LEU A 114 3.16 28.98 -5.29
CA LEU A 114 1.86 28.34 -5.42
C LEU A 114 0.73 29.35 -5.68
N GLU A 115 1.00 30.65 -5.75
CA GLU A 115 -0.05 31.65 -5.95
C GLU A 115 -0.90 31.42 -7.23
N PRO A 116 -2.22 31.69 -7.19
CA PRO A 116 -3.18 31.30 -8.24
C PRO A 116 -2.89 31.80 -9.66
N ALA A 117 -2.06 32.84 -9.83
CA ALA A 117 -1.85 33.49 -11.12
C ALA A 117 -0.85 32.75 -12.04
N GLN A 118 -0.17 31.70 -11.57
CA GLN A 118 1.00 31.16 -12.26
C GLN A 118 1.02 29.62 -12.31
N THR A 119 0.14 29.04 -13.13
CA THR A 119 0.00 27.57 -13.27
C THR A 119 1.31 26.84 -13.58
N SER A 120 2.19 27.41 -14.42
CA SER A 120 3.49 26.80 -14.73
C SER A 120 4.40 26.71 -13.52
N ARG A 121 4.40 27.75 -12.66
CA ARG A 121 5.16 27.76 -11.41
C ARG A 121 4.54 26.85 -10.36
N GLN A 122 3.20 26.85 -10.22
CA GLN A 122 2.49 25.91 -9.35
C GLN A 122 2.86 24.46 -9.70
N ARG A 123 2.80 24.11 -10.99
CA ARG A 123 3.18 22.79 -11.49
C ARG A 123 4.64 22.47 -11.16
N ALA A 124 5.57 23.37 -11.47
CA ALA A 124 7.00 23.17 -11.17
C ALA A 124 7.25 22.97 -9.67
N THR A 125 6.71 23.86 -8.82
CA THR A 125 6.80 23.75 -7.36
C THR A 125 6.32 22.39 -6.86
N LEU A 126 5.10 22.00 -7.22
CA LEU A 126 4.53 20.74 -6.75
C LEU A 126 5.31 19.53 -7.27
N LEU A 127 5.86 19.60 -8.50
CA LEU A 127 6.74 18.56 -9.03
C LEU A 127 8.04 18.43 -8.22
N PHE A 128 8.68 19.53 -7.82
CA PHE A 128 9.86 19.45 -6.95
C PHE A 128 9.51 18.86 -5.59
N LEU A 129 8.42 19.33 -4.97
CA LEU A 129 7.99 18.89 -3.65
C LEU A 129 7.61 17.40 -3.63
N VAL A 130 6.90 16.89 -4.64
CA VAL A 130 6.47 15.48 -4.70
C VAL A 130 7.66 14.53 -4.96
N ASN A 131 8.72 15.02 -5.60
CA ASN A 131 9.95 14.24 -5.75
C ASN A 131 10.81 14.32 -4.48
N ALA A 132 10.89 15.49 -3.84
CA ALA A 132 11.65 15.67 -2.60
C ALA A 132 11.09 14.84 -1.45
N ILE A 133 9.76 14.79 -1.28
CA ILE A 133 9.12 14.03 -0.20
C ILE A 133 9.41 12.52 -0.25
N ALA A 134 9.67 11.98 -1.45
CA ALA A 134 9.98 10.57 -1.67
C ALA A 134 11.38 10.18 -1.17
N ILE A 135 12.26 11.16 -0.90
CA ILE A 135 13.64 10.93 -0.45
C ILE A 135 13.99 11.69 0.83
N GLU A 136 13.10 12.57 1.32
CA GLU A 136 13.34 13.37 2.52
C GLU A 136 13.44 12.49 3.77
N LYS A 137 14.51 12.68 4.53
CA LYS A 137 14.83 11.91 5.73
C LYS A 137 14.40 12.62 7.01
N ASP A 138 14.50 13.94 7.01
CA ASP A 138 14.15 14.78 8.16
C ASP A 138 12.63 14.86 8.33
N MET A 139 12.15 14.58 9.54
CA MET A 139 10.72 14.54 9.83
C MET A 139 10.07 15.93 9.72
N THR A 140 10.79 16.99 10.10
CA THR A 140 10.28 18.37 10.08
C THR A 140 10.15 18.87 8.65
N VAL A 141 11.19 18.66 7.82
CA VAL A 141 11.15 19.03 6.40
C VAL A 141 10.06 18.25 5.68
N ARG A 142 9.93 16.94 5.94
CA ARG A 142 8.87 16.11 5.36
C ARG A 142 7.47 16.61 5.76
N GLY A 143 7.29 16.97 7.02
CA GLY A 143 6.04 17.57 7.52
C GLY A 143 5.67 18.84 6.75
N ALA A 144 6.61 19.77 6.59
CA ALA A 144 6.38 21.01 5.84
C ALA A 144 6.01 20.77 4.37
N ILE A 145 6.59 19.75 3.72
CA ILE A 145 6.20 19.36 2.36
C ILE A 145 4.78 18.78 2.35
N LEU A 146 4.43 17.91 3.30
CA LEU A 146 3.08 17.34 3.42
C LEU A 146 2.01 18.40 3.69
N ASP A 147 2.32 19.39 4.52
CA ASP A 147 1.42 20.49 4.82
C ASP A 147 1.09 21.28 3.54
N THR A 148 2.08 21.46 2.66
CA THR A 148 1.88 22.11 1.35
C THR A 148 0.87 21.36 0.48
N PHE A 149 0.91 20.02 0.45
CA PHE A 149 -0.08 19.22 -0.29
C PHE A 149 -1.44 19.21 0.38
N SER A 150 -1.47 19.23 1.71
CA SER A 150 -2.72 19.24 2.48
C SER A 150 -3.48 20.56 2.31
N SER A 151 -2.76 21.68 2.13
CA SER A 151 -3.34 23.01 1.91
C SER A 151 -3.55 23.36 0.43
N VAL A 152 -3.33 22.43 -0.51
CA VAL A 152 -3.25 22.75 -1.94
C VAL A 152 -4.53 23.39 -2.53
N ALA A 153 -5.70 23.13 -1.94
CA ALA A 153 -6.95 23.79 -2.33
C ALA A 153 -6.90 25.33 -2.23
N GLN A 154 -6.11 25.89 -1.30
CA GLN A 154 -6.00 27.34 -1.10
C GLN A 154 -5.41 28.05 -2.33
N PHE A 155 -4.60 27.34 -3.11
CA PHE A 155 -3.85 27.87 -4.23
C PHE A 155 -4.60 27.83 -5.56
N ARG A 156 -5.82 27.25 -5.60
CA ARG A 156 -6.62 27.09 -6.82
C ARG A 156 -5.84 26.44 -7.97
N VAL A 157 -5.00 25.46 -7.65
CA VAL A 157 -4.20 24.72 -8.64
C VAL A 157 -5.14 24.01 -9.62
N PRO A 158 -4.94 24.13 -10.94
CA PRO A 158 -5.78 23.46 -11.92
C PRO A 158 -5.81 21.95 -11.72
N LYS A 159 -6.99 21.34 -11.92
CA LYS A 159 -7.18 19.89 -11.74
C LYS A 159 -6.22 19.06 -12.60
N GLN A 160 -5.88 19.51 -13.82
CA GLN A 160 -4.91 18.79 -14.66
C GLN A 160 -3.53 18.70 -13.99
N VAL A 161 -3.09 19.78 -13.36
CA VAL A 161 -1.81 19.80 -12.62
C VAL A 161 -1.92 18.87 -11.41
N LEU A 162 -2.98 18.95 -10.61
CA LEU A 162 -3.17 18.04 -9.47
C LEU A 162 -3.16 16.56 -9.87
N ASN A 163 -3.79 16.20 -10.99
CA ASN A 163 -3.78 14.84 -11.52
C ASN A 163 -2.37 14.37 -11.92
N GLU A 164 -1.57 15.25 -12.53
CA GLU A 164 -0.17 14.96 -12.88
C GLU A 164 0.70 14.74 -11.64
N ILE A 165 0.55 15.60 -10.62
CA ILE A 165 1.27 15.45 -9.36
C ILE A 165 0.85 14.16 -8.65
N LEU A 166 -0.44 13.81 -8.69
CA LEU A 166 -0.95 12.55 -8.14
C LEU A 166 -0.34 11.33 -8.86
N ALA A 167 -0.27 11.35 -10.19
CA ALA A 167 0.41 10.30 -10.95
C ALA A 167 1.90 10.19 -10.56
N THR A 168 2.58 11.32 -10.38
CA THR A 168 3.98 11.34 -9.94
C THR A 168 4.16 10.77 -8.53
N ALA A 169 3.29 11.15 -7.57
CA ALA A 169 3.29 10.62 -6.22
C ALA A 169 3.07 9.09 -6.21
N ARG A 170 2.12 8.61 -7.02
CA ARG A 170 1.83 7.18 -7.23
C ARG A 170 3.04 6.43 -7.77
N ASP A 171 3.69 6.96 -8.79
CA ASP A 171 4.83 6.28 -9.42
C ASP A 171 6.05 6.22 -8.48
N ARG A 172 6.27 7.28 -7.67
CA ARG A 172 7.27 7.25 -6.59
C ARG A 172 6.93 6.24 -5.51
N ASN A 173 5.67 6.20 -5.07
CA ASN A 173 5.19 5.24 -4.08
C ASN A 173 5.42 3.79 -4.55
N ARG A 174 5.03 3.47 -5.79
CA ARG A 174 5.27 2.16 -6.42
C ARG A 174 6.74 1.81 -6.53
N GLY A 175 7.59 2.76 -6.93
CA GLY A 175 9.03 2.56 -7.05
C GLY A 175 9.68 2.21 -5.72
N ILE A 176 9.34 2.94 -4.65
CA ILE A 176 9.82 2.65 -3.30
C ILE A 176 9.33 1.28 -2.83
N LEU A 177 8.04 0.98 -3.07
CA LEU A 177 7.43 -0.30 -2.69
C LEU A 177 8.13 -1.47 -3.37
N GLY A 178 8.39 -1.37 -4.68
CA GLY A 178 9.05 -2.43 -5.44
C GLY A 178 10.46 -2.75 -4.95
N VAL A 179 11.23 -1.74 -4.53
CA VAL A 179 12.56 -1.93 -3.94
C VAL A 179 12.47 -2.69 -2.61
N LEU A 180 11.54 -2.30 -1.74
CA LEU A 180 11.33 -2.96 -0.45
C LEU A 180 10.85 -4.40 -0.63
N GLN A 181 9.94 -4.65 -1.57
CA GLN A 181 9.48 -6.00 -1.92
C GLN A 181 10.59 -6.87 -2.53
N SER A 182 11.51 -6.31 -3.32
CA SER A 182 12.67 -7.06 -3.84
C SER A 182 13.55 -7.55 -2.70
N ARG A 183 13.93 -6.64 -1.79
CA ARG A 183 14.75 -6.99 -0.63
C ARG A 183 14.08 -7.99 0.27
N PHE A 184 12.78 -7.85 0.49
CA PHE A 184 12.03 -8.83 1.28
C PHE A 184 12.05 -10.21 0.63
N ARG A 185 11.84 -10.30 -0.69
CA ARG A 185 11.91 -11.55 -1.44
C ARG A 185 13.30 -12.20 -1.40
N GLU A 186 14.37 -11.40 -1.48
CA GLU A 186 15.75 -11.89 -1.33
C GLU A 186 15.94 -12.52 0.06
N ARG A 187 15.57 -11.81 1.14
CA ARG A 187 15.65 -12.37 2.50
C ARG A 187 14.80 -13.62 2.68
N LEU A 188 13.61 -13.66 2.07
CA LEU A 188 12.71 -14.80 2.15
C LEU A 188 13.28 -16.06 1.45
N GLN A 189 14.08 -15.88 0.38
CA GLN A 189 14.78 -16.97 -0.27
C GLN A 189 15.92 -17.53 0.60
N GLU A 190 16.51 -16.71 1.46
CA GLU A 190 17.60 -17.09 2.36
C GLU A 190 17.10 -17.72 3.66
N ASP A 191 16.03 -17.19 4.26
CA ASP A 191 15.45 -17.66 5.53
C ASP A 191 13.94 -17.47 5.55
N ASP A 192 13.19 -18.58 5.61
CA ASP A 192 11.73 -18.57 5.68
C ASP A 192 11.21 -18.08 7.04
N LYS A 193 12.06 -18.08 8.09
CA LYS A 193 11.71 -17.58 9.43
C LYS A 193 11.39 -16.10 9.43
N VAL A 194 11.84 -15.34 8.43
CA VAL A 194 11.53 -13.92 8.26
C VAL A 194 10.03 -13.66 8.22
N LEU A 195 9.23 -14.63 7.75
CA LEU A 195 7.76 -14.55 7.78
C LEU A 195 7.20 -14.44 9.21
N PHE A 196 7.86 -15.08 10.17
CA PHE A 196 7.41 -15.20 11.55
C PHE A 196 8.14 -14.23 12.50
N GLU A 197 8.94 -13.31 11.96
CA GLU A 197 9.61 -12.29 12.77
C GLU A 197 8.61 -11.44 13.55
N LYS A 198 8.87 -11.26 14.86
CA LYS A 198 8.06 -10.38 15.70
C LYS A 198 8.10 -8.94 15.18
N GLY A 199 6.93 -8.41 14.84
CA GLY A 199 6.77 -7.08 14.23
C GLY A 199 6.81 -7.09 12.70
N ASN A 200 6.72 -8.27 12.06
CA ASN A 200 6.40 -8.36 10.65
C ASN A 200 4.95 -7.89 10.41
N ASP A 201 4.81 -6.59 10.23
CA ASP A 201 3.51 -5.93 10.17
C ASP A 201 3.05 -5.62 8.74
N GLU A 202 3.80 -6.04 7.71
CA GLU A 202 3.49 -5.68 6.33
C GLU A 202 3.70 -6.86 5.38
N ALA A 203 2.62 -7.25 4.69
CA ALA A 203 2.68 -8.29 3.68
C ALA A 203 3.72 -7.93 2.60
N TRP A 204 4.62 -8.86 2.29
CA TRP A 204 5.73 -8.68 1.33
C TRP A 204 6.78 -7.60 1.65
N LEU A 205 6.71 -6.92 2.79
CA LEU A 205 7.73 -5.95 3.20
C LEU A 205 8.51 -6.41 4.43
N GLY A 206 7.91 -7.31 5.22
CA GLY A 206 8.53 -7.81 6.44
C GLY A 206 8.44 -6.81 7.57
N LYS A 207 9.28 -7.05 8.58
CA LYS A 207 9.54 -6.05 9.62
C LYS A 207 10.35 -4.89 9.03
N LEU A 208 9.74 -3.71 8.98
CA LEU A 208 10.39 -2.47 8.57
C LEU A 208 10.45 -1.47 9.73
N SER A 209 11.53 -0.70 9.80
CA SER A 209 11.61 0.41 10.74
C SER A 209 10.71 1.56 10.30
N GLU A 210 10.39 2.46 11.24
CA GLU A 210 9.67 3.70 10.92
C GLU A 210 10.40 4.55 9.86
N VAL A 211 11.74 4.50 9.85
CA VAL A 211 12.56 5.22 8.86
C VAL A 211 12.41 4.62 7.46
N ASP A 212 12.35 3.29 7.35
CA ASP A 212 12.17 2.60 6.06
C ASP A 212 10.77 2.79 5.48
N LEU A 213 9.75 2.87 6.35
CA LEU A 213 8.36 3.13 5.95
C LEU A 213 8.10 4.61 5.65
N ALA A 214 8.92 5.53 6.15
CA ALA A 214 8.63 6.95 6.07
C ALA A 214 8.42 7.46 4.63
N PRO A 215 9.26 7.10 3.63
CA PRO A 215 9.04 7.51 2.24
C PRO A 215 7.74 6.94 1.64
N LEU A 216 7.41 5.69 1.95
CA LEU A 216 6.15 5.07 1.53
C LEU A 216 4.95 5.81 2.12
N ARG A 217 4.95 6.05 3.43
CA ARG A 217 3.86 6.77 4.12
C ARG A 217 3.74 8.21 3.66
N ALA A 218 4.85 8.89 3.37
CA ALA A 218 4.83 10.28 2.92
C ALA A 218 4.26 10.43 1.50
N THR A 219 4.68 9.56 0.57
CA THR A 219 4.11 9.51 -0.79
C THR A 219 2.63 9.09 -0.75
N ALA A 220 2.26 8.16 0.12
CA ALA A 220 0.87 7.75 0.35
C ALA A 220 0.00 8.91 0.87
N ALA A 221 0.45 9.61 1.91
CA ALA A 221 -0.24 10.77 2.46
C ALA A 221 -0.37 11.90 1.42
N THR A 222 0.63 12.09 0.57
CA THR A 222 0.59 13.04 -0.55
C THR A 222 -0.51 12.67 -1.56
N MET A 223 -0.59 11.39 -1.97
CA MET A 223 -1.67 10.92 -2.84
C MET A 223 -3.05 11.16 -2.23
N ALA A 224 -3.23 10.79 -0.96
CA ALA A 224 -4.49 10.98 -0.24
C ALA A 224 -4.86 12.47 -0.16
N ALA A 225 -3.90 13.34 0.17
CA ALA A 225 -4.12 14.79 0.22
C ALA A 225 -4.54 15.35 -1.16
N LEU A 226 -3.87 14.95 -2.24
CA LEU A 226 -4.23 15.39 -3.60
C LEU A 226 -5.64 14.93 -3.99
N ILE A 227 -5.98 13.67 -3.70
CA ILE A 227 -7.32 13.10 -3.97
C ILE A 227 -8.41 13.84 -3.19
N ARG A 228 -8.21 14.09 -1.89
CA ARG A 228 -9.13 14.90 -1.07
C ARG A 228 -9.30 16.32 -1.62
N ASN A 229 -8.30 16.83 -2.34
CA ASN A 229 -8.32 18.13 -3.02
C ASN A 229 -8.83 18.08 -4.47
N GLY A 230 -9.39 16.95 -4.90
CA GLY A 230 -10.07 16.79 -6.20
C GLY A 230 -9.19 16.27 -7.33
N ALA A 231 -7.96 15.87 -7.04
CA ALA A 231 -7.14 15.12 -8.00
C ALA A 231 -7.76 13.74 -8.26
N TYR A 232 -7.60 13.24 -9.48
CA TYR A 232 -8.06 11.91 -9.89
C TYR A 232 -7.09 11.30 -10.89
N VAL A 233 -6.77 10.02 -10.67
CA VAL A 233 -6.16 9.14 -11.68
C VAL A 233 -6.86 7.79 -11.58
N GLU A 234 -7.15 7.17 -12.73
CA GLU A 234 -7.83 5.87 -12.77
C GLU A 234 -6.93 4.76 -12.22
N ASP A 235 -5.66 4.73 -12.64
CA ASP A 235 -4.72 3.68 -12.24
C ASP A 235 -4.04 4.01 -10.91
N LEU A 236 -4.49 3.36 -9.84
CA LEU A 236 -3.90 3.38 -8.48
C LEU A 236 -3.46 1.97 -8.05
N ARG A 237 -3.25 1.04 -9.00
CA ARG A 237 -2.92 -0.37 -8.71
C ARG A 237 -1.58 -0.52 -8.01
N GLY A 238 -1.42 -1.51 -7.14
CA GLY A 238 -0.14 -1.83 -6.50
C GLY A 238 0.50 -0.67 -5.73
N ILE A 239 -0.29 0.27 -5.21
CA ILE A 239 0.22 1.32 -4.33
C ILE A 239 0.29 0.82 -2.89
N TYR A 240 1.13 1.48 -2.10
CA TYR A 240 1.08 1.43 -0.65
C TYR A 240 0.33 2.64 -0.12
N CYS A 241 -0.84 2.41 0.50
CA CYS A 241 -1.64 3.44 1.14
C CYS A 241 -2.24 2.93 2.47
N VAL A 242 -1.39 2.33 3.30
CA VAL A 242 -1.76 1.89 4.64
C VAL A 242 -2.13 3.11 5.49
N SER A 243 -3.30 3.05 6.13
CA SER A 243 -3.85 4.14 6.96
C SER A 243 -4.09 5.47 6.22
N CYS A 244 -4.16 5.45 4.89
CA CYS A 244 -4.52 6.65 4.12
C CYS A 244 -5.97 7.07 4.41
N ASP A 245 -6.19 8.38 4.50
CA ASP A 245 -7.53 8.94 4.60
C ASP A 245 -7.95 9.58 3.28
N PHE A 246 -8.84 8.92 2.53
CA PHE A 246 -9.43 9.46 1.30
C PHE A 246 -10.76 10.18 1.57
N SER A 247 -11.23 10.20 2.81
CA SER A 247 -12.48 10.85 3.22
C SER A 247 -12.28 12.37 3.29
N SER A 248 -13.34 13.13 3.07
CA SER A 248 -13.28 14.60 3.21
C SER A 248 -14.60 15.15 3.72
N ASP A 249 -14.51 16.03 4.72
CA ASP A 249 -15.67 16.75 5.25
C ASP A 249 -16.05 17.97 4.40
N SER A 250 -15.11 18.48 3.59
CA SER A 250 -15.30 19.72 2.83
C SER A 250 -15.83 19.50 1.41
N ARG A 251 -15.76 18.28 0.89
CA ARG A 251 -16.30 17.90 -0.42
C ARG A 251 -16.51 16.39 -0.52
N VAL A 252 -17.38 16.00 -1.44
CA VAL A 252 -17.47 14.60 -1.87
C VAL A 252 -16.21 14.24 -2.67
N VAL A 253 -15.54 13.17 -2.26
CA VAL A 253 -14.42 12.59 -3.00
C VAL A 253 -14.96 11.57 -3.99
N ASP A 254 -14.64 11.77 -5.27
CA ASP A 254 -15.08 10.90 -6.35
C ASP A 254 -13.89 10.10 -6.91
N LEU A 255 -13.92 8.80 -6.60
CA LEU A 255 -12.98 7.78 -7.06
C LEU A 255 -13.72 6.70 -7.87
N SER A 256 -14.85 7.04 -8.49
CA SER A 256 -15.58 6.12 -9.36
C SER A 256 -14.67 5.62 -10.49
N GLY A 257 -14.68 4.32 -10.74
CA GLY A 257 -13.82 3.65 -11.71
C GLY A 257 -12.33 3.54 -11.33
N ALA A 258 -11.90 4.05 -10.17
CA ALA A 258 -10.50 3.95 -9.75
C ALA A 258 -10.07 2.50 -9.50
N LYS A 259 -8.85 2.15 -9.90
CA LYS A 259 -8.28 0.81 -9.80
C LYS A 259 -7.24 0.76 -8.69
N PHE A 260 -7.60 0.20 -7.55
CA PHE A 260 -6.74 -0.12 -6.40
C PHE A 260 -6.26 -1.57 -6.42
N ASP A 261 -6.35 -2.29 -7.54
CA ASP A 261 -5.96 -3.71 -7.62
C ASP A 261 -4.57 -3.96 -7.03
N ARG A 262 -4.43 -5.02 -6.23
CA ARG A 262 -3.18 -5.42 -5.56
C ARG A 262 -2.54 -4.35 -4.68
N SER A 263 -3.29 -3.32 -4.27
CA SER A 263 -2.78 -2.25 -3.41
C SER A 263 -2.85 -2.62 -1.94
N TYR A 264 -1.95 -2.02 -1.14
CA TYR A 264 -1.91 -2.15 0.31
C TYR A 264 -2.70 -1.00 0.94
N VAL A 265 -4.01 -1.20 1.15
CA VAL A 265 -4.91 -0.16 1.67
C VAL A 265 -5.53 -0.55 3.02
N ARG A 266 -4.83 -1.40 3.79
CA ARG A 266 -5.25 -1.80 5.13
C ARG A 266 -5.37 -0.54 6.02
N GLN A 267 -6.39 -0.50 6.89
CA GLN A 267 -6.69 0.63 7.76
C GLN A 267 -6.96 1.97 7.05
N ALA A 268 -7.06 1.98 5.70
CA ALA A 268 -7.41 3.18 4.97
C ALA A 268 -8.89 3.56 5.20
N LYS A 269 -9.21 4.84 5.03
CA LYS A 269 -10.57 5.37 5.15
C LYS A 269 -11.07 5.85 3.80
N PHE A 270 -12.23 5.35 3.41
CA PHE A 270 -13.03 5.71 2.25
C PHE A 270 -14.45 6.11 2.69
N THR A 271 -14.59 6.67 3.90
CA THR A 271 -15.89 7.03 4.46
C THR A 271 -16.55 8.12 3.60
N ASN A 272 -17.82 7.92 3.22
CA ASN A 272 -18.57 8.83 2.34
C ASN A 272 -17.94 9.05 0.93
N VAL A 273 -17.08 8.15 0.46
CA VAL A 273 -16.43 8.27 -0.86
C VAL A 273 -17.29 7.61 -1.95
N LYS A 274 -17.32 8.21 -3.15
CA LYS A 274 -17.89 7.55 -4.35
C LYS A 274 -16.84 6.62 -4.96
N LEU A 275 -17.17 5.34 -5.01
CA LEU A 275 -16.34 4.23 -5.52
C LEU A 275 -17.13 3.36 -6.50
N GLU A 276 -18.12 3.92 -7.20
CA GLU A 276 -18.92 3.17 -8.17
C GLU A 276 -18.00 2.63 -9.27
N ASN A 277 -18.14 1.34 -9.61
CA ASN A 277 -17.26 0.62 -10.55
C ASN A 277 -15.76 0.63 -10.17
N ALA A 278 -15.38 0.99 -8.94
CA ALA A 278 -13.99 0.90 -8.50
C ALA A 278 -13.53 -0.56 -8.40
N SER A 279 -12.24 -0.80 -8.60
CA SER A 279 -11.67 -2.14 -8.53
C SER A 279 -10.65 -2.21 -7.40
N PHE A 280 -10.81 -3.20 -6.53
CA PHE A 280 -9.94 -3.55 -5.40
C PHE A 280 -9.47 -5.01 -5.55
N ASP A 281 -9.31 -5.49 -6.78
CA ASP A 281 -8.99 -6.89 -7.06
C ASP A 281 -7.63 -7.29 -6.45
N GLY A 282 -7.66 -8.22 -5.49
CA GLY A 282 -6.50 -8.64 -4.73
C GLY A 282 -5.89 -7.55 -3.84
N ALA A 283 -6.63 -6.48 -3.54
CA ALA A 283 -6.19 -5.45 -2.61
C ALA A 283 -6.23 -5.96 -1.17
N TYR A 284 -5.33 -5.43 -0.33
CA TYR A 284 -5.26 -5.76 1.08
C TYR A 284 -6.19 -4.82 1.86
N LEU A 285 -7.40 -5.29 2.18
CA LEU A 285 -8.49 -4.48 2.74
C LEU A 285 -8.71 -4.64 4.27
N MET A 286 -7.76 -5.22 5.00
CA MET A 286 -7.92 -5.45 6.45
C MET A 286 -8.15 -4.11 7.17
N HIS A 287 -9.22 -4.02 7.96
CA HIS A 287 -9.65 -2.77 8.64
C HIS A 287 -9.92 -1.56 7.75
N THR A 288 -10.03 -1.72 6.43
CA THR A 288 -10.35 -0.60 5.56
C THR A 288 -11.78 -0.15 5.84
N ASP A 289 -11.97 1.14 6.05
CA ASP A 289 -13.26 1.74 6.37
C ASP A 289 -13.95 2.26 5.10
N PHE A 290 -14.99 1.57 4.65
CA PHE A 290 -15.85 1.98 3.54
C PHE A 290 -17.23 2.46 4.03
N SER A 291 -17.35 2.88 5.28
CA SER A 291 -18.66 3.24 5.85
C SER A 291 -19.31 4.35 5.04
N ASN A 292 -20.60 4.18 4.71
CA ASN A 292 -21.37 5.10 3.85
C ASN A 292 -20.81 5.34 2.44
N ALA A 293 -19.82 4.55 1.98
CA ALA A 293 -19.29 4.68 0.62
C ALA A 293 -20.29 4.12 -0.42
N ASN A 294 -20.25 4.66 -1.63
CA ASN A 294 -20.93 4.03 -2.78
C ASN A 294 -19.94 3.09 -3.48
N LEU A 295 -20.04 1.78 -3.23
CA LEU A 295 -19.27 0.70 -3.85
C LEU A 295 -20.12 -0.08 -4.86
N SER A 296 -21.18 0.51 -5.41
CA SER A 296 -22.02 -0.19 -6.38
C SER A 296 -21.18 -0.64 -7.58
N LYS A 297 -21.36 -1.89 -7.99
CA LYS A 297 -20.58 -2.56 -9.06
C LYS A 297 -19.07 -2.61 -8.81
N ALA A 298 -18.61 -2.38 -7.58
CA ALA A 298 -17.19 -2.46 -7.28
C ALA A 298 -16.69 -3.91 -7.33
N LYS A 299 -15.45 -4.10 -7.76
CA LYS A 299 -14.78 -5.40 -7.77
C LYS A 299 -13.95 -5.57 -6.50
N LEU A 300 -14.40 -6.40 -5.57
CA LEU A 300 -13.75 -6.72 -4.29
C LEU A 300 -13.25 -8.18 -4.29
N THR A 301 -12.76 -8.64 -5.44
CA THR A 301 -12.31 -10.02 -5.64
C THR A 301 -10.94 -10.26 -5.03
N CYS A 302 -10.59 -11.52 -4.78
CA CYS A 302 -9.22 -11.92 -4.46
C CYS A 302 -8.80 -13.04 -5.44
N PRO A 303 -7.62 -12.94 -6.07
CA PRO A 303 -7.15 -14.01 -6.93
C PRO A 303 -7.04 -15.33 -6.13
N PRO A 304 -7.27 -16.50 -6.77
CA PRO A 304 -7.53 -17.75 -6.06
C PRO A 304 -6.41 -18.27 -5.17
N LEU A 305 -5.20 -17.71 -5.28
CA LEU A 305 -4.03 -18.04 -4.47
C LEU A 305 -3.17 -16.78 -4.31
N LEU A 306 -3.16 -16.22 -3.10
CA LEU A 306 -2.00 -15.48 -2.65
C LEU A 306 -0.87 -16.50 -2.39
N ASP A 307 0.38 -16.15 -2.69
CA ASP A 307 1.48 -17.06 -2.39
C ASP A 307 1.45 -17.46 -0.90
N PRO A 308 1.76 -18.73 -0.53
CA PRO A 308 1.66 -19.20 0.85
C PRO A 308 2.31 -18.28 1.90
N PRO A 309 3.50 -17.67 1.64
CA PRO A 309 4.09 -16.69 2.55
C PRO A 309 3.20 -15.49 2.90
N VAL A 310 2.43 -15.01 1.91
CA VAL A 310 1.50 -13.89 2.07
C VAL A 310 0.32 -14.31 2.89
N GLN A 311 -0.23 -15.48 2.57
CA GLN A 311 -1.36 -16.04 3.31
C GLN A 311 -0.98 -16.20 4.77
N THR A 312 0.22 -16.70 5.07
CA THR A 312 0.71 -16.82 6.45
C THR A 312 0.72 -15.48 7.18
N ILE A 313 1.29 -14.41 6.58
CA ILE A 313 1.33 -13.08 7.21
C ILE A 313 -0.09 -12.52 7.42
N LEU A 314 -0.97 -12.66 6.43
CA LEU A 314 -2.34 -12.17 6.52
C LEU A 314 -3.17 -12.92 7.56
N MET A 315 -3.08 -14.25 7.57
CA MET A 315 -3.79 -15.09 8.52
C MET A 315 -3.26 -14.85 9.94
N GLN A 316 -1.94 -14.74 10.10
CA GLN A 316 -1.34 -14.38 11.39
C GLN A 316 -1.86 -13.05 11.92
N LYS A 317 -1.98 -12.02 11.06
CA LYS A 317 -2.60 -10.74 11.44
C LYS A 317 -4.08 -10.88 11.79
N ALA A 318 -4.83 -11.63 11.00
CA ALA A 318 -6.24 -11.91 11.28
C ALA A 318 -6.44 -12.56 12.66
N LEU A 319 -5.54 -13.45 13.09
CA LEU A 319 -5.56 -14.07 14.42
C LEU A 319 -5.26 -13.08 15.56
N TRP A 320 -4.52 -12.01 15.29
CA TRP A 320 -4.11 -11.02 16.28
C TRP A 320 -5.10 -9.87 16.47
N GLY A 321 -6.38 -10.13 16.18
CA GLY A 321 -7.46 -9.15 16.35
C GLY A 321 -7.69 -8.26 15.13
N ALA A 322 -7.13 -8.61 13.97
CA ALA A 322 -7.49 -7.92 12.74
C ALA A 322 -8.85 -8.40 12.22
N TYR A 323 -9.77 -7.45 12.00
CA TYR A 323 -11.07 -7.70 11.39
C TYR A 323 -11.05 -7.33 9.89
N GLY A 324 -12.05 -7.80 9.16
CA GLY A 324 -12.20 -7.54 7.73
C GLY A 324 -12.53 -6.08 7.41
N PRO A 325 -12.80 -5.75 6.14
CA PRO A 325 -13.23 -4.41 5.76
C PRO A 325 -14.57 -4.02 6.42
N ILE A 326 -14.76 -2.73 6.62
CA ILE A 326 -15.96 -2.16 7.23
C ILE A 326 -16.84 -1.62 6.12
N PHE A 327 -18.02 -2.21 5.92
CA PHE A 327 -18.99 -1.78 4.91
C PHE A 327 -20.26 -1.21 5.54
N GLU A 328 -20.18 -0.70 6.77
CA GLU A 328 -21.35 -0.21 7.51
C GLU A 328 -22.07 0.87 6.69
N CYS A 329 -23.34 0.63 6.39
CA CYS A 329 -24.16 1.50 5.55
C CYS A 329 -23.63 1.79 4.13
N ALA A 330 -22.65 1.03 3.66
CA ALA A 330 -22.15 1.15 2.29
C ALA A 330 -23.18 0.63 1.27
N ASP A 331 -23.14 1.20 0.07
CA ASP A 331 -23.87 0.63 -1.07
C ASP A 331 -22.98 -0.37 -1.79
N LEU A 332 -23.25 -1.67 -1.62
CA LEU A 332 -22.56 -2.77 -2.30
C LEU A 332 -23.40 -3.37 -3.43
N SER A 333 -24.42 -2.63 -3.91
CA SER A 333 -25.31 -3.13 -4.96
C SER A 333 -24.51 -3.61 -6.17
N ASP A 334 -24.75 -4.83 -6.60
CA ASP A 334 -24.09 -5.45 -7.75
C ASP A 334 -22.55 -5.54 -7.63
N ALA A 335 -21.98 -5.36 -6.43
CA ALA A 335 -20.54 -5.54 -6.18
C ALA A 335 -20.13 -7.02 -6.26
N ASP A 336 -18.88 -7.28 -6.63
CA ASP A 336 -18.35 -8.64 -6.84
C ASP A 336 -17.31 -9.02 -5.79
N PHE A 337 -17.63 -10.01 -4.95
CA PHE A 337 -16.73 -10.57 -3.94
C PHE A 337 -16.14 -11.93 -4.35
N THR A 338 -16.23 -12.31 -5.63
CA THR A 338 -15.75 -13.61 -6.13
C THR A 338 -14.32 -13.90 -5.67
N GLY A 339 -14.13 -15.04 -5.00
CA GLY A 339 -12.84 -15.52 -4.52
C GLY A 339 -12.25 -14.75 -3.32
N SER A 340 -12.90 -13.68 -2.84
CA SER A 340 -12.46 -12.90 -1.69
C SER A 340 -12.48 -13.71 -0.40
N VAL A 341 -11.57 -13.41 0.55
CA VAL A 341 -11.66 -13.99 1.89
C VAL A 341 -12.76 -13.24 2.65
N LEU A 342 -13.86 -13.92 2.96
CA LEU A 342 -15.00 -13.31 3.65
C LEU A 342 -15.11 -13.73 5.11
N PHE A 343 -14.71 -14.95 5.45
CA PHE A 343 -14.92 -15.47 6.80
C PHE A 343 -13.69 -16.21 7.33
N GLY A 344 -13.29 -15.89 8.55
CA GLY A 344 -12.28 -16.57 9.33
C GLY A 344 -12.90 -16.97 10.65
N PHE A 345 -13.11 -18.26 10.87
CA PHE A 345 -13.77 -18.78 12.06
C PHE A 345 -12.75 -19.39 13.02
N TYR A 346 -12.80 -18.93 14.26
CA TYR A 346 -11.78 -19.20 15.27
C TYR A 346 -12.36 -20.07 16.37
N TRP A 347 -11.54 -20.98 16.87
CA TRP A 347 -11.82 -21.71 18.10
C TRP A 347 -11.78 -20.75 19.31
N THR A 348 -12.70 -20.88 20.27
CA THR A 348 -12.90 -19.94 21.40
C THR A 348 -11.70 -19.70 22.30
N ASP A 349 -10.68 -20.55 22.28
CA ASP A 349 -9.46 -20.29 23.04
C ASP A 349 -8.59 -19.20 22.38
N ILE A 350 -8.94 -18.76 21.17
CA ILE A 350 -8.42 -17.57 20.50
C ILE A 350 -9.21 -16.33 20.98
N ASN A 351 -8.53 -15.36 21.60
CA ASN A 351 -9.13 -14.06 21.90
C ASN A 351 -9.20 -13.26 20.59
N GLY A 352 -10.40 -13.07 20.07
CA GLY A 352 -10.67 -12.29 18.87
C GLY A 352 -11.82 -12.92 18.11
N ALA A 353 -12.91 -12.18 17.90
CA ALA A 353 -14.06 -12.71 17.17
C ALA A 353 -13.75 -12.70 15.68
N GLY A 354 -13.08 -13.75 15.19
CA GLY A 354 -12.93 -14.08 13.77
C GLY A 354 -12.32 -13.03 12.84
N TYR A 355 -12.33 -13.33 11.55
CA TYR A 355 -12.13 -12.39 10.47
C TYR A 355 -13.41 -12.32 9.64
N PHE A 356 -14.01 -11.16 9.49
CA PHE A 356 -15.16 -10.97 8.61
C PHE A 356 -15.33 -9.51 8.25
N PRO A 357 -15.89 -9.20 7.05
CA PRO A 357 -16.37 -7.86 6.76
C PRO A 357 -17.55 -7.48 7.65
N ARG A 358 -17.66 -6.20 7.99
CA ARG A 358 -18.82 -5.65 8.71
C ARG A 358 -19.87 -5.15 7.72
N PHE A 359 -21.00 -5.86 7.61
CA PHE A 359 -22.08 -5.55 6.67
C PHE A 359 -23.29 -4.85 7.32
N TYR A 360 -23.20 -4.39 8.57
CA TYR A 360 -24.33 -3.79 9.30
C TYR A 360 -24.95 -2.63 8.50
N GLY A 361 -26.21 -2.78 8.09
CA GLY A 361 -26.93 -1.77 7.31
C GLY A 361 -26.46 -1.58 5.86
N ALA A 362 -25.46 -2.33 5.39
CA ALA A 362 -24.98 -2.30 4.00
C ALA A 362 -26.07 -2.78 3.04
N ASN A 363 -26.11 -2.22 1.83
CA ASN A 363 -27.04 -2.66 0.79
C ASN A 363 -26.39 -3.74 -0.09
N LEU A 364 -26.89 -4.99 -0.03
CA LEU A 364 -26.34 -6.14 -0.76
C LEU A 364 -27.14 -6.55 -2.01
N ARG A 365 -28.01 -5.67 -2.52
CA ARG A 365 -28.86 -5.99 -3.68
C ARG A 365 -28.00 -6.44 -4.88
N GLY A 366 -28.17 -7.67 -5.35
CA GLY A 366 -27.42 -8.19 -6.50
C GLY A 366 -25.93 -8.44 -6.26
N THR A 367 -25.42 -8.21 -5.04
CA THR A 367 -24.02 -8.48 -4.69
C THR A 367 -23.67 -9.95 -4.95
N ASN A 368 -22.53 -10.20 -5.60
CA ASN A 368 -22.07 -11.55 -5.91
C ASN A 368 -21.20 -12.11 -4.78
N LEU A 369 -21.78 -13.00 -3.97
CA LEU A 369 -21.15 -13.79 -2.91
C LEU A 369 -21.16 -15.29 -3.26
N LYS A 370 -21.37 -15.69 -4.52
CA LYS A 370 -21.52 -17.10 -4.93
C LYS A 370 -20.27 -17.94 -4.70
N SER A 371 -19.10 -17.32 -4.78
CA SER A 371 -17.84 -17.98 -4.49
C SER A 371 -16.94 -17.07 -3.68
N PHE A 372 -16.44 -17.58 -2.56
CA PHE A 372 -15.55 -16.84 -1.66
C PHE A 372 -14.60 -17.82 -0.97
N GLN A 373 -13.61 -17.29 -0.28
CA GLN A 373 -12.74 -18.05 0.59
C GLN A 373 -13.18 -17.88 2.04
N LEU A 374 -13.18 -18.97 2.79
CA LEU A 374 -13.19 -18.90 4.25
C LEU A 374 -11.96 -19.60 4.81
N PHE A 375 -11.61 -19.33 6.06
CA PHE A 375 -10.59 -20.08 6.76
C PHE A 375 -11.02 -20.41 8.19
N THR A 376 -10.42 -21.45 8.74
CA THR A 376 -10.59 -21.84 10.15
C THR A 376 -9.27 -21.75 10.87
N ALA A 377 -9.30 -21.32 12.13
CA ALA A 377 -8.14 -21.31 13.01
C ALA A 377 -8.40 -22.20 14.22
N VAL A 378 -7.65 -23.29 14.30
CA VAL A 378 -7.81 -24.32 15.34
C VAL A 378 -6.47 -24.54 16.04
N PRO A 379 -6.42 -24.58 17.38
CA PRO A 379 -5.19 -24.92 18.10
C PRO A 379 -4.63 -26.25 17.63
N GLN A 380 -3.32 -26.32 17.43
CA GLN A 380 -2.65 -27.52 16.93
C GLN A 380 -2.93 -28.74 17.81
N ARG A 381 -3.00 -28.56 19.15
CA ARG A 381 -3.39 -29.62 20.09
C ARG A 381 -4.78 -30.19 19.80
N VAL A 382 -5.75 -29.32 19.48
CA VAL A 382 -7.14 -29.71 19.18
C VAL A 382 -7.17 -30.43 17.84
N ALA A 383 -6.44 -29.91 16.84
CA ALA A 383 -6.27 -30.60 15.58
C ALA A 383 -5.66 -32.00 15.79
N GLN A 384 -4.57 -32.14 16.54
CA GLN A 384 -3.90 -33.42 16.76
C GLN A 384 -4.76 -34.45 17.51
N THR A 385 -5.57 -34.05 18.49
CA THR A 385 -6.43 -34.95 19.27
C THR A 385 -7.57 -35.56 18.45
N HIS A 386 -7.93 -34.97 17.31
CA HIS A 386 -8.94 -35.52 16.40
C HIS A 386 -8.36 -36.54 15.39
N GLY A 387 -7.08 -36.91 15.50
CA GLY A 387 -6.47 -38.01 14.75
C GLY A 387 -6.53 -37.86 13.22
N SER A 388 -6.13 -38.90 12.49
CA SER A 388 -6.14 -38.97 11.02
C SER A 388 -7.53 -38.84 10.36
N GLU A 389 -8.59 -38.63 11.14
CA GLU A 389 -9.93 -38.27 10.65
C GLU A 389 -10.09 -36.77 10.35
N LEU A 390 -9.03 -35.97 10.47
CA LEU A 390 -8.96 -34.60 9.94
C LEU A 390 -8.75 -34.49 8.42
N HIS A 391 -8.95 -35.59 7.69
CA HIS A 391 -9.42 -35.49 6.30
C HIS A 391 -10.84 -34.90 6.24
N ASP A 392 -11.63 -35.00 7.32
CA ASP A 392 -12.91 -34.32 7.48
C ASP A 392 -12.76 -33.12 8.45
N ASP A 393 -13.07 -31.93 7.94
CA ASP A 393 -12.99 -30.63 8.59
C ASP A 393 -13.77 -30.53 9.93
N VAL A 394 -13.25 -29.73 10.87
CA VAL A 394 -13.88 -29.29 12.13
C VAL A 394 -15.23 -28.60 11.90
N LEU A 395 -15.40 -27.88 10.77
CA LEU A 395 -16.69 -27.29 10.41
C LEU A 395 -17.67 -28.28 9.78
N GLY A 396 -17.21 -29.48 9.40
CA GLY A 396 -17.99 -30.46 8.65
C GLY A 396 -18.66 -29.84 7.44
N ILE A 397 -17.90 -29.37 6.45
CA ILE A 397 -18.42 -28.76 5.22
C ILE A 397 -18.12 -29.66 4.01
N GLN A 398 -19.07 -29.79 3.07
CA GLN A 398 -18.83 -30.48 1.80
C GLN A 398 -18.34 -29.49 0.74
N PHE A 399 -17.25 -29.83 0.04
CA PHE A 399 -16.64 -29.00 -1.02
C PHE A 399 -16.47 -29.77 -2.35
N GLN A 400 -16.48 -29.05 -3.47
CA GLN A 400 -16.25 -29.61 -4.82
C GLN A 400 -14.83 -29.38 -5.38
N GLN A 401 -14.06 -28.40 -4.87
CA GLN A 401 -12.69 -28.13 -5.33
C GLN A 401 -11.70 -28.06 -4.16
N SER A 402 -10.74 -28.99 -4.17
CA SER A 402 -9.60 -29.04 -3.26
C SER A 402 -8.74 -27.77 -3.39
N GLY A 403 -8.41 -27.15 -2.26
CA GLY A 403 -7.47 -26.04 -2.23
C GLY A 403 -7.19 -25.47 -0.84
N GLY A 404 -7.45 -26.25 0.21
CA GLY A 404 -7.09 -25.85 1.55
C GLY A 404 -5.61 -26.07 1.79
N TYR A 405 -4.92 -25.02 2.21
CA TYR A 405 -3.56 -25.12 2.73
C TYR A 405 -3.66 -25.17 4.24
N ASP A 406 -2.96 -26.11 4.84
CA ASP A 406 -2.71 -26.09 6.28
C ASP A 406 -1.49 -25.19 6.52
N ILE A 407 -1.73 -24.02 7.11
CA ILE A 407 -0.68 -23.09 7.50
C ILE A 407 -0.54 -23.16 9.02
N LEU A 408 0.66 -23.54 9.48
CA LEU A 408 1.00 -23.49 10.89
C LEU A 408 1.40 -22.05 11.26
N VAL A 409 0.56 -21.38 12.05
CA VAL A 409 0.91 -20.08 12.63
C VAL A 409 1.43 -20.30 14.05
N LYS A 410 2.71 -20.01 14.27
CA LYS A 410 3.38 -20.23 15.56
C LYS A 410 3.20 -19.06 16.52
N GLY A 411 3.04 -19.35 17.80
CA GLY A 411 3.31 -18.40 18.89
C GLY A 411 2.19 -17.43 19.28
N TRP A 412 0.90 -17.78 19.12
CA TRP A 412 -0.17 -17.00 19.78
C TRP A 412 -0.45 -17.57 21.17
N LYS A 413 -0.18 -16.79 22.22
CA LYS A 413 -0.31 -17.18 23.64
C LYS A 413 0.23 -18.60 23.92
N GLU A 414 1.46 -18.88 23.48
CA GLU A 414 2.16 -20.17 23.65
C GLU A 414 1.56 -21.36 22.89
N ASN A 415 0.53 -21.15 22.05
CA ASN A 415 -0.07 -22.18 21.21
C ASN A 415 0.24 -21.96 19.72
N ASP A 416 0.45 -23.08 19.02
CA ASP A 416 0.50 -23.11 17.56
C ASP A 416 -0.91 -23.36 17.01
N TYR A 417 -1.21 -22.77 15.86
CA TYR A 417 -2.53 -22.85 15.22
C TYR A 417 -2.43 -23.44 13.83
N VAL A 418 -3.33 -24.35 13.52
CA VAL A 418 -3.55 -24.86 12.17
C VAL A 418 -4.61 -23.98 11.53
N ILE A 419 -4.20 -23.23 10.51
CA ILE A 419 -5.10 -22.47 9.66
C ILE A 419 -5.41 -23.30 8.43
N ARG A 420 -6.69 -23.53 8.16
CA ARG A 420 -7.14 -24.21 6.95
C ARG A 420 -8.00 -23.26 6.15
N THR A 421 -7.69 -23.07 4.87
CA THR A 421 -8.47 -22.25 3.94
C THR A 421 -9.43 -23.12 3.13
N TYR A 422 -10.54 -22.56 2.67
CA TYR A 422 -11.55 -23.27 1.89
C TYR A 422 -12.05 -22.36 0.79
N ARG A 423 -12.28 -22.94 -0.39
CA ARG A 423 -12.99 -22.27 -1.47
C ARG A 423 -14.44 -22.69 -1.45
N ILE A 424 -15.29 -21.72 -1.22
CA ILE A 424 -16.73 -21.87 -1.20
C ILE A 424 -17.24 -21.60 -2.62
N GLY A 425 -18.15 -22.46 -3.07
CA GLY A 425 -18.86 -22.33 -4.33
C GLY A 425 -20.32 -22.72 -4.15
N GLU A 426 -21.05 -22.87 -5.24
CA GLU A 426 -22.50 -23.10 -5.22
C GLU A 426 -22.91 -24.37 -4.45
N SER A 427 -22.08 -25.42 -4.46
CA SER A 427 -22.36 -26.68 -3.75
C SER A 427 -22.08 -26.65 -2.24
N PHE A 428 -21.69 -25.51 -1.68
CA PHE A 428 -21.35 -25.38 -0.26
C PHE A 428 -22.54 -25.70 0.63
N LYS A 429 -22.30 -26.52 1.65
CA LYS A 429 -23.23 -26.79 2.75
C LYS A 429 -22.49 -27.26 3.99
N PHE A 430 -23.04 -26.92 5.15
CA PHE A 430 -22.67 -27.55 6.42
C PHE A 430 -23.28 -28.96 6.45
N THR A 431 -22.44 -29.98 6.64
CA THR A 431 -22.82 -31.39 6.70
C THR A 431 -22.87 -31.94 8.12
N ARG A 432 -22.33 -31.23 9.11
CA ARG A 432 -22.39 -31.59 10.53
C ARG A 432 -22.72 -30.36 11.39
N PRO A 433 -23.24 -30.55 12.62
CA PRO A 433 -23.37 -29.44 13.57
C PRO A 433 -22.04 -28.75 13.83
N ILE A 434 -22.07 -27.42 13.93
CA ILE A 434 -20.89 -26.60 14.19
C ILE A 434 -20.42 -26.82 15.64
N PRO A 435 -19.11 -26.99 15.90
CA PRO A 435 -18.58 -27.04 17.27
C PRO A 435 -18.93 -25.79 18.07
N ARG A 436 -19.33 -25.99 19.33
CA ARG A 436 -19.76 -24.91 20.23
C ARG A 436 -18.68 -23.83 20.38
N GLU A 437 -17.42 -24.25 20.35
CA GLU A 437 -16.22 -23.43 20.48
C GLU A 437 -15.99 -22.51 19.29
N MET A 438 -16.54 -22.83 18.11
CA MET A 438 -16.43 -21.93 16.95
C MET A 438 -17.60 -20.96 16.85
N TRP A 439 -18.71 -21.28 17.54
CA TRP A 439 -19.95 -20.51 17.48
C TRP A 439 -19.77 -19.02 17.72
N PRO A 440 -18.97 -18.53 18.70
CA PRO A 440 -18.83 -17.08 18.89
C PRO A 440 -18.26 -16.34 17.67
N SER A 441 -17.29 -16.93 16.97
CA SER A 441 -16.71 -16.33 15.76
C SER A 441 -17.68 -16.38 14.57
N ILE A 442 -18.39 -17.49 14.42
CA ILE A 442 -19.39 -17.71 13.37
C ILE A 442 -20.58 -16.79 13.58
N PHE A 443 -21.03 -16.69 14.82
CA PHE A 443 -22.08 -15.79 15.23
C PHE A 443 -21.72 -14.35 14.89
N ALA A 444 -20.53 -13.88 15.29
CA ALA A 444 -20.12 -12.50 15.03
C ALA A 444 -20.09 -12.17 13.52
N GLY A 445 -19.54 -13.05 12.69
CA GLY A 445 -19.45 -12.83 11.24
C GLY A 445 -20.79 -12.92 10.52
N LEU A 446 -21.57 -13.97 10.81
CA LEU A 446 -22.84 -14.20 10.13
C LEU A 446 -23.97 -13.31 10.65
N ASN A 447 -23.92 -12.87 11.91
CA ASN A 447 -24.82 -11.83 12.42
C ASN A 447 -24.62 -10.52 11.65
N SER A 448 -23.36 -10.15 11.35
CA SER A 448 -23.08 -8.96 10.54
C SER A 448 -23.66 -9.07 9.13
N LEU A 449 -23.46 -10.21 8.46
CA LEU A 449 -24.05 -10.46 7.14
C LEU A 449 -25.59 -10.45 7.18
N ALA A 450 -26.19 -11.12 8.16
CA ALA A 450 -27.64 -11.19 8.35
C ALA A 450 -28.28 -9.82 8.63
N SER A 451 -27.49 -8.87 9.13
CA SER A 451 -27.91 -7.49 9.41
C SER A 451 -27.83 -6.55 8.20
N ALA A 452 -27.44 -7.07 7.03
CA ALA A 452 -27.40 -6.29 5.80
C ALA A 452 -28.80 -6.10 5.19
N LYS A 453 -28.99 -4.99 4.49
CA LYS A 453 -30.20 -4.70 3.71
C LYS A 453 -30.16 -5.47 2.38
N ASN A 454 -31.33 -5.90 1.92
CA ASN A 454 -31.50 -6.61 0.65
C ASN A 454 -30.64 -7.90 0.52
N LEU A 455 -30.34 -8.55 1.66
CA LEU A 455 -29.59 -9.80 1.67
C LEU A 455 -30.28 -10.92 0.88
N SER A 456 -31.62 -10.93 0.83
CA SER A 456 -32.41 -11.88 0.02
C SER A 456 -32.05 -11.84 -1.46
N ASP A 457 -31.67 -10.67 -1.94
CA ASP A 457 -31.39 -10.35 -3.35
C ASP A 457 -29.89 -10.48 -3.67
N ALA A 458 -29.05 -10.77 -2.67
CA ALA A 458 -27.65 -11.10 -2.87
C ALA A 458 -27.52 -12.52 -3.44
N GLN A 459 -26.56 -12.71 -4.33
CA GLN A 459 -26.26 -14.02 -4.90
C GLN A 459 -25.31 -14.75 -3.94
N MET A 460 -25.72 -15.87 -3.34
CA MET A 460 -24.91 -16.60 -2.35
C MET A 460 -25.13 -18.12 -2.48
N PRO A 461 -24.21 -18.97 -1.98
CA PRO A 461 -24.39 -20.42 -1.98
C PRO A 461 -25.63 -20.84 -1.21
N ASP A 462 -26.33 -21.85 -1.71
CA ASP A 462 -27.57 -22.34 -1.11
C ASP A 462 -27.37 -22.80 0.34
N GLY A 463 -26.27 -23.47 0.65
CA GLY A 463 -26.02 -23.91 2.02
C GLY A 463 -25.73 -22.78 3.01
N LEU A 464 -25.19 -21.63 2.55
CA LEU A 464 -25.07 -20.46 3.42
C LEU A 464 -26.44 -19.85 3.69
N ARG A 465 -27.29 -19.75 2.65
CA ARG A 465 -28.67 -19.26 2.79
C ARG A 465 -29.48 -20.15 3.74
N GLN A 466 -29.47 -21.46 3.52
CA GLN A 466 -30.12 -22.45 4.39
C GLN A 466 -29.62 -22.37 5.83
N PHE A 467 -28.33 -22.14 6.03
CA PHE A 467 -27.76 -22.00 7.36
C PHE A 467 -28.26 -20.73 8.06
N LEU A 468 -28.28 -19.58 7.38
CA LEU A 468 -28.82 -18.33 7.92
C LEU A 468 -30.31 -18.46 8.25
N ASP A 469 -31.08 -19.10 7.38
CA ASP A 469 -32.53 -19.33 7.57
C ASP A 469 -32.80 -20.25 8.77
N SER A 470 -32.05 -21.36 8.87
CA SER A 470 -32.17 -22.32 9.99
C SER A 470 -31.79 -21.70 11.34
N ASN A 471 -30.96 -20.66 11.34
CA ASN A 471 -30.47 -19.97 12.54
C ASN A 471 -31.02 -18.54 12.67
N LYS A 472 -32.12 -18.21 11.97
CA LYS A 472 -32.68 -16.86 11.90
C LYS A 472 -32.97 -16.26 13.28
N ALA A 473 -33.40 -17.07 14.24
CA ALA A 473 -33.64 -16.62 15.62
C ALA A 473 -32.35 -16.09 16.27
N ALA A 474 -31.21 -16.76 16.09
CA ALA A 474 -29.92 -16.32 16.61
C ALA A 474 -29.47 -15.01 15.94
N PHE A 475 -29.70 -14.87 14.63
CA PHE A 475 -29.27 -13.69 13.86
C PHE A 475 -30.26 -12.53 13.84
N SER A 476 -31.39 -12.66 14.54
CA SER A 476 -32.48 -11.68 14.52
C SER A 476 -32.12 -10.32 15.12
N HIS A 477 -31.16 -10.29 16.04
CA HIS A 477 -30.72 -9.08 16.72
C HIS A 477 -29.29 -8.74 16.31
N PRO A 478 -29.06 -7.58 15.66
CA PRO A 478 -27.72 -7.18 15.28
C PRO A 478 -26.85 -6.94 16.52
N VAL A 479 -25.63 -7.47 16.52
CA VAL A 479 -24.64 -7.24 17.58
C VAL A 479 -24.25 -5.75 17.64
N ILE A 480 -24.19 -5.11 16.47
CA ILE A 480 -23.95 -3.67 16.34
C ILE A 480 -25.19 -3.01 15.73
N SER A 481 -25.79 -2.10 16.48
CA SER A 481 -26.88 -1.26 15.95
C SER A 481 -26.27 -0.11 15.15
N THR A 482 -26.49 -0.10 13.85
CA THR A 482 -26.02 0.96 12.95
C THR A 482 -27.20 1.75 12.40
N THR A 483 -27.22 3.06 12.62
CA THR A 483 -28.19 3.97 11.99
C THR A 483 -27.55 4.55 10.73
N CYS A 484 -28.04 4.12 9.57
CA CYS A 484 -27.51 4.64 8.31
C CYS A 484 -28.07 6.04 8.04
N PRO A 485 -27.22 7.03 7.71
CA PRO A 485 -27.69 8.33 7.26
C PRO A 485 -28.57 8.16 6.02
N ALA A 486 -29.62 8.98 5.91
CA ALA A 486 -30.39 9.06 4.68
C ALA A 486 -29.43 9.41 3.53
N LYS A 487 -29.55 8.72 2.39
CA LYS A 487 -28.78 9.10 1.20
C LYS A 487 -29.10 10.57 0.91
N PRO A 488 -28.09 11.46 0.79
CA PRO A 488 -28.38 12.81 0.34
C PRO A 488 -29.02 12.72 -1.04
N GLU A 489 -30.26 13.19 -1.14
CA GLU A 489 -30.92 13.40 -2.42
C GLU A 489 -30.10 14.46 -3.16
N HIS A 490 -29.39 14.03 -4.20
CA HIS A 490 -28.69 14.92 -5.13
C HIS A 490 -29.25 14.74 -6.53
#